data_AF-A0A521UX83-F1
#
_entry.id   AF-A0A521UX83-F1
#
_cell.length_a   1.000
_cell.length_b   1.000
_cell.length_c   1.000
_cell.angle_alpha   90.00
_cell.angle_beta   90.00
_cell.angle_gamma   90.00
#
_symmetry.space_group_name_H-M   'P 1'
#
loop_
_entity.id
_entity.type
_entity.pdbx_description
1 polymer ?
#
loop_
_entity_poly.entity_id
_entity_poly.type
_entity_poly.pdbx_seq_one_letter_code
_entity_poly.pdbx_strand_id
1 'polypeptide(L)'
;MSTKLMGRYIMTGPQICHGKPVFRGTRIMVSQVLEQLSAGMDWETIAQEWRGSVAKEAIAEAVRLASQAFIEHAEEYAIEQTVA
;
A
#
# COMPACT_ATOMS: atom_id res chain seq x y z
N MET A 1 10.65 -18.20 11.16
CA MET A 1 9.51 -17.28 10.93
C MET A 1 9.69 -16.69 9.54
N SER A 2 8.77 -16.96 8.60
CA SER A 2 8.98 -16.67 7.17
C SER A 2 8.36 -15.34 6.76
N THR A 3 9.17 -14.47 6.16
CA THR A 3 8.72 -13.29 5.42
C THR A 3 8.20 -13.74 4.06
N LYS A 4 7.08 -13.17 3.62
CA LYS A 4 6.50 -13.40 2.29
C LYS A 4 6.63 -12.16 1.42
N LEU A 5 6.92 -12.36 0.15
CA LEU A 5 6.93 -11.30 -0.86
C LEU A 5 5.53 -11.15 -1.45
N MET A 6 5.09 -9.91 -1.63
CA MET A 6 3.82 -9.53 -2.27
C MET A 6 4.14 -8.74 -3.54
N GLY A 7 4.70 -9.42 -4.54
CA GLY A 7 5.26 -8.77 -5.74
C GLY A 7 6.75 -8.48 -5.63
N ARG A 8 7.21 -7.44 -6.32
CA ARG A 8 8.64 -7.09 -6.45
C ARG A 8 9.13 -6.19 -5.33
N TYR A 9 8.30 -5.27 -4.86
CA TYR A 9 8.66 -4.19 -3.95
C TYR A 9 8.01 -4.31 -2.58
N ILE A 10 7.03 -5.17 -2.38
CA ILE A 10 6.30 -5.27 -1.11
C ILE A 10 6.55 -6.63 -0.44
N MET A 11 6.61 -6.63 0.88
CA MET A 11 6.73 -7.83 1.70
C MET A 11 5.90 -7.72 2.98
N THR A 12 5.55 -8.87 3.54
CA THR A 12 4.86 -8.99 4.83
C THR A 12 5.49 -10.11 5.65
N GLY A 13 5.39 -10.02 6.97
CA GLY A 13 5.80 -11.08 7.88
C GLY A 13 5.30 -10.83 9.29
N PRO A 14 5.09 -11.88 10.11
CA PRO A 14 4.51 -11.74 11.45
C PRO A 14 5.32 -10.82 12.38
N GLN A 15 6.62 -10.67 12.12
CA GLN A 15 7.53 -9.81 12.90
C GLN A 15 7.72 -8.41 12.29
N ILE A 16 7.03 -8.09 11.20
CA ILE A 16 7.14 -6.81 10.49
C ILE A 16 5.85 -6.05 10.73
N CYS A 17 5.90 -4.96 11.50
CA CYS A 17 4.76 -4.07 11.73
C CYS A 17 3.44 -4.82 12.04
N HIS A 18 3.49 -5.88 12.86
CA HIS A 18 2.36 -6.74 13.20
C HIS A 18 1.70 -7.47 12.00
N GLY A 19 2.50 -7.86 10.99
CA GLY A 19 2.00 -8.50 9.78
C GLY A 19 1.58 -7.52 8.68
N LYS A 20 1.73 -6.21 8.88
CA LYS A 20 1.38 -5.21 7.88
C LYS A 20 2.38 -5.20 6.71
N PRO A 21 1.91 -4.98 5.46
CA PRO A 21 2.80 -4.86 4.31
C PRO A 21 3.74 -3.66 4.41
N VAL A 22 5.01 -3.86 4.06
CA VAL A 22 6.06 -2.83 3.99
C VAL A 22 6.79 -2.89 2.65
N PHE A 23 7.43 -1.79 2.26
CA PHE A 23 8.34 -1.80 1.11
C PHE A 23 9.63 -2.56 1.44
N ARG A 24 10.06 -3.42 0.52
CA ARG A 24 11.20 -4.32 0.65
C ARG A 24 12.46 -3.53 1.00
N GLY A 25 13.18 -3.99 2.03
CA GLY A 25 14.39 -3.32 2.50
C GLY A 25 14.12 -2.06 3.34
N THR A 26 12.86 -1.77 3.65
CA THR A 26 12.47 -0.61 4.46
C THR A 26 11.58 -1.04 5.64
N ARG A 27 11.30 -0.09 6.55
CA ARG A 27 10.22 -0.18 7.53
C ARG A 27 9.05 0.77 7.23
N ILE A 28 8.96 1.21 5.98
CA ILE A 28 7.92 2.13 5.52
C ILE A 28 6.71 1.27 5.16
N MET A 29 5.59 1.50 5.86
CA MET A 29 4.36 0.74 5.62
C MET A 29 3.71 1.20 4.32
N VAL A 30 3.11 0.25 3.61
CA VAL A 30 2.36 0.56 2.39
C VAL A 30 1.22 1.54 2.68
N SER A 31 0.58 1.43 3.86
CA SER A 31 -0.49 2.34 4.28
C SER A 31 -0.04 3.80 4.36
N GLN A 32 1.19 4.08 4.83
CA GLN A 32 1.70 5.46 4.94
C GLN A 32 1.81 6.11 3.57
N VAL A 33 2.29 5.36 2.57
CA VAL A 33 2.39 5.86 1.19
C VAL A 33 1.01 6.03 0.56
N LEU A 34 0.07 5.13 0.82
CA LEU A 34 -1.32 5.29 0.36
C LEU A 34 -2.03 6.48 1.01
N GLU A 35 -1.76 6.77 2.30
CA GLU A 35 -2.24 7.96 3.01
C GLU A 35 -1.63 9.26 2.43
N GLN A 36 -0.35 9.26 2.07
CA GLN A 36 0.28 10.40 1.38
C GLN A 36 -0.37 10.64 0.01
N LEU A 37 -0.63 9.58 -0.76
CA LEU A 37 -1.36 9.68 -2.02
C LEU A 37 -2.79 10.22 -1.84
N SER A 38 -3.52 9.76 -0.81
CA SER A 38 -4.87 10.25 -0.54
C SER A 38 -4.89 11.69 -0.05
N ALA A 39 -3.82 12.16 0.57
CA ALA A 39 -3.59 13.57 0.91
C ALA A 39 -3.22 14.44 -0.32
N GLY A 40 -3.16 13.86 -1.53
CA GLY A 40 -2.91 14.57 -2.78
C GLY A 40 -1.43 14.77 -3.11
N MET A 41 -0.52 14.08 -2.40
CA MET A 41 0.90 14.15 -2.72
C MET A 41 1.20 13.41 -4.03
N ASP A 42 1.99 14.03 -4.90
CA ASP A 42 2.49 13.37 -6.10
C ASP A 42 3.61 12.36 -5.78
N TRP A 43 3.88 11.47 -6.72
CA TRP A 43 4.79 10.35 -6.53
C TRP A 43 6.25 10.76 -6.38
N GLU A 44 6.64 11.89 -6.96
CA GLU A 44 7.99 12.42 -6.84
C GLU A 44 8.23 12.98 -5.45
N THR A 45 7.28 13.77 -4.95
CA THR A 45 7.32 14.31 -3.59
C THR A 45 7.39 13.18 -2.56
N ILE A 46 6.57 12.13 -2.70
CA ILE A 46 6.60 10.96 -1.82
C ILE A 46 7.97 10.26 -1.87
N ALA A 47 8.49 10.00 -3.07
CA ALA A 47 9.79 9.34 -3.21
C ALA A 47 10.92 10.16 -2.57
N GLN A 48 10.88 11.49 -2.72
CA GLN A 48 11.83 12.41 -2.10
C GLN A 48 11.71 12.46 -0.57
N GLU A 49 10.49 12.46 -0.02
CA GLU A 49 10.24 12.44 1.42
C GLU A 49 10.87 11.20 2.07
N TRP A 50 10.76 10.05 1.41
CA TRP A 50 11.40 8.81 1.82
C TRP A 50 12.86 8.66 1.36
N ARG A 51 13.47 9.75 0.89
CA ARG A 51 14.88 9.82 0.46
C ARG A 51 15.25 8.76 -0.59
N GLY A 52 14.32 8.45 -1.49
CA GLY A 52 14.47 7.43 -2.54
C GLY A 52 14.31 5.99 -2.05
N SER A 53 14.02 5.76 -0.77
CA SER A 53 13.80 4.41 -0.22
C SER A 53 12.52 3.75 -0.75
N VAL A 54 11.57 4.57 -1.23
CA VAL A 54 10.36 4.15 -1.94
C VAL A 54 10.43 4.70 -3.35
N ALA A 55 10.82 3.86 -4.31
CA ALA A 55 10.87 4.23 -5.72
C ALA A 55 9.45 4.38 -6.31
N LYS A 56 9.31 5.16 -7.39
CA LYS A 56 8.02 5.40 -8.06
C LYS A 56 7.36 4.08 -8.50
N GLU A 57 8.15 3.09 -8.92
CA GLU A 57 7.68 1.75 -9.30
C GLU A 57 7.12 0.95 -8.11
N ALA A 58 7.68 1.18 -6.92
CA ALA A 58 7.16 0.59 -5.69
C ALA A 58 5.81 1.20 -5.32
N ILE A 59 5.67 2.52 -5.45
CA ILE A 59 4.39 3.23 -5.29
C ILE A 59 3.37 2.67 -6.28
N ALA A 60 3.74 2.50 -7.55
CA ALA A 60 2.88 1.91 -8.57
C ALA A 60 2.39 0.50 -8.19
N GLU A 61 3.29 -0.35 -7.72
CA GLU A 61 2.92 -1.71 -7.29
C GLU A 61 1.97 -1.68 -6.09
N ALA A 62 2.18 -0.78 -5.13
CA ALA A 62 1.28 -0.59 -3.99
C ALA A 62 -0.11 -0.16 -4.45
N VAL A 63 -0.22 0.85 -5.32
CA VAL A 63 -1.50 1.33 -5.86
C VAL A 63 -2.21 0.23 -6.63
N ARG A 64 -1.49 -0.53 -7.46
CA ARG A 64 -2.06 -1.65 -8.22
C ARG A 64 -2.65 -2.72 -7.31
N LEU A 65 -1.91 -3.14 -6.28
CA LEU A 65 -2.39 -4.14 -5.32
C LEU A 65 -3.55 -3.61 -4.47
N ALA A 66 -3.51 -2.34 -4.06
CA ALA A 66 -4.61 -1.70 -3.34
C ALA A 66 -5.88 -1.63 -4.20
N SER A 67 -5.75 -1.28 -5.48
CA SER A 67 -6.86 -1.28 -6.43
C SER A 67 -7.46 -2.66 -6.63
N GLN A 68 -6.64 -3.70 -6.76
CA GLN A 68 -7.13 -5.09 -6.84
C GLN A 68 -7.88 -5.50 -5.59
N ALA A 69 -7.29 -5.29 -4.40
CA ALA A 69 -7.94 -5.60 -3.14
C ALA A 69 -9.25 -4.83 -2.95
N PHE A 70 -9.29 -3.54 -3.31
CA PHE A 70 -10.52 -2.75 -3.23
C PHE A 70 -11.63 -3.32 -4.11
N ILE A 71 -11.33 -3.74 -5.35
CA ILE A 71 -12.31 -4.34 -6.26
C ILE A 71 -12.76 -5.71 -5.73
N GLU A 72 -11.82 -6.55 -5.27
CA GLU A 72 -12.12 -7.89 -4.75
C GLU A 72 -13.00 -7.86 -3.49
N HIS A 73 -12.87 -6.82 -2.68
CA HIS A 73 -13.60 -6.63 -1.42
C HIS A 73 -14.68 -5.54 -1.50
N ALA A 74 -15.04 -5.07 -2.70
CA ALA A 74 -15.95 -3.93 -2.88
C ALA A 74 -17.31 -4.14 -2.20
N GLU A 75 -17.84 -5.36 -2.24
CA GLU A 75 -19.12 -5.74 -1.60
C GLU A 75 -19.10 -5.55 -0.08
N GLU A 76 -17.95 -5.68 0.59
CA GLU A 76 -17.84 -5.47 2.04
C GLU A 76 -18.07 -4.01 2.45
N TYR A 77 -17.94 -3.10 1.48
CA TYR A 77 -18.15 -1.66 1.67
C TYR A 77 -19.47 -1.17 1.07
N ALA A 78 -20.24 -2.04 0.40
CA ALA A 78 -21.51 -1.67 -0.19
C ALA A 78 -22.56 -1.42 0.91
N ILE A 79 -23.24 -0.28 0.83
CA ILE A 79 -24.39 0.04 1.68
C ILE A 79 -25.60 0.05 0.75
N GLU A 80 -26.66 -0.70 1.10
CA GLU A 80 -27.91 -0.67 0.36
C GLU A 80 -28.46 0.76 0.34
N GLN A 81 -28.65 1.30 -0.87
CA GLN A 81 -29.37 2.55 -1.04
C GLN A 81 -30.87 2.25 -0.97
N THR A 82 -31.51 2.56 0.16
CA THR A 82 -32.96 2.63 0.20
C THR A 82 -33.40 3.86 -0.60
N VAL A 83 -33.83 3.64 -1.84
CA VAL A 83 -34.48 4.68 -2.63
C VAL A 83 -35.87 4.89 -2.03
N ALA A 84 -36.13 6.10 -1.53
CA ALA A 84 -37.46 6.53 -1.09
C ALA A 84 -38.38 6.84 -2.27
#